data_AF-A0AAV1Z410-F1
#
_entry.id   AF-A0AAV1Z410-F1
#
_cell.length_a   1.000
_cell.length_b   1.000
_cell.length_c   1.000
_cell.angle_alpha   90.00
_cell.angle_beta   90.00
_cell.angle_gamma   90.00
#
_symmetry.space_group_name_H-M   'P 1'
#
loop_
_entity.id
_entity.type
_entity.pdbx_description
1 polymer ?
#
loop_
_entity_poly.entity_id
_entity_poly.type
_entity_poly.pdbx_seq_one_letter_code
_entity_poly.pdbx_strand_id
1 'polypeptide(L)'
;MRLSLPCLRQELHSIQELAFVLKVMDFLKEKVKYMDMDRDEKRAMYLCKNSYVTLDEIPTWREYSKNLNKVDSSPDNYEKDEILNSKVSLFVGDITTLEIDSIVNSTNTGLLGGFYTQVDGAIHSAAGGSLLAECLSLNSCPRGEAKFTGGYQLPARYVIHTAGPFEEESELLRRCYLNSLDIAKRKGWKTIAFPCISTGVYAYPKEKAAHVALKTVREFLQKNPCAVGVVL
;
A
#
# COMPACT_ATOMS: atom_id res chain seq x y z
N MET A 1 -32.95 8.83 -41.62
CA MET A 1 -31.85 9.80 -41.41
C MET A 1 -30.64 9.01 -40.91
N ARG A 2 -29.60 8.80 -41.74
CA ARG A 2 -28.35 8.15 -41.29
C ARG A 2 -27.43 9.22 -40.75
N LEU A 3 -27.04 9.14 -39.48
CA LEU A 3 -26.04 10.02 -38.89
C LEU A 3 -24.70 9.81 -39.61
N SER A 4 -23.95 10.90 -39.82
CA SER A 4 -22.64 10.84 -40.47
C SER A 4 -21.61 10.16 -39.54
N LEU A 5 -20.59 9.50 -40.10
CA LEU A 5 -19.53 8.85 -39.31
C LEU A 5 -18.88 9.78 -38.25
N PRO A 6 -18.61 11.06 -38.53
CA PRO A 6 -18.11 11.99 -37.52
C PRO A 6 -19.08 12.23 -36.36
N CYS A 7 -20.38 12.30 -36.64
CA CYS A 7 -21.43 12.49 -35.63
C CYS A 7 -21.54 11.25 -34.72
N LEU A 8 -21.50 10.04 -35.30
CA LEU A 8 -21.46 8.79 -34.53
C LEU A 8 -20.22 8.66 -33.64
N ARG A 9 -19.05 9.14 -34.09
CA ARG A 9 -17.83 9.17 -33.27
C ARG A 9 -17.95 10.13 -32.10
N GLN A 10 -18.55 11.31 -32.32
CA GLN A 10 -18.75 12.30 -31.27
C GLN A 10 -19.74 11.80 -30.21
N GLU A 11 -20.85 11.19 -30.63
CA GLU A 11 -21.80 10.55 -29.72
C GLU A 11 -21.15 9.40 -28.92
N LEU A 12 -20.35 8.55 -29.58
CA LEU A 12 -19.62 7.47 -28.90
C LEU A 12 -18.64 8.00 -27.85
N HIS A 13 -17.93 9.10 -28.14
CA HIS A 13 -17.04 9.76 -27.19
C HIS A 13 -17.81 10.30 -25.98
N SER A 14 -18.93 11.00 -26.20
CA SER A 14 -19.78 11.51 -25.12
C SER A 14 -20.37 10.38 -24.26
N ILE A 15 -20.75 9.25 -24.86
CA ILE A 15 -21.22 8.07 -24.12
C ILE A 15 -20.07 7.46 -23.28
N GLN A 16 -18.86 7.39 -23.82
CA GLN A 16 -17.68 6.90 -23.08
C GLN A 16 -17.32 7.81 -21.90
N GLU A 17 -17.39 9.13 -22.09
CA GLU A 17 -17.19 10.12 -21.02
C GLU A 17 -18.26 9.98 -19.92
N LEU A 18 -19.54 9.89 -20.29
CA LEU A 18 -20.63 9.67 -19.34
C LEU A 18 -20.47 8.35 -18.57
N ALA A 19 -20.11 7.27 -19.26
CA ALA A 19 -19.85 5.97 -18.63
C ALA A 19 -18.66 6.03 -17.65
N PHE A 20 -17.61 6.80 -17.98
CA PHE A 20 -16.49 7.04 -17.07
C PHE A 20 -16.93 7.85 -15.85
N VAL A 21 -17.68 8.94 -16.03
CA VAL A 21 -18.21 9.76 -14.93
C VAL A 21 -19.11 8.94 -14.01
N LEU A 22 -20.00 8.10 -14.55
CA LEU A 22 -20.84 7.21 -13.75
C LEU A 22 -20.01 6.25 -12.88
N LYS A 23 -19.01 5.58 -13.48
CA LYS A 23 -18.09 4.70 -12.72
C LYS A 23 -17.33 5.47 -11.63
N VAL A 24 -16.92 6.70 -11.90
CA VAL A 24 -16.28 7.57 -10.91
C VAL A 24 -17.22 7.87 -9.75
N MET A 25 -18.47 8.25 -10.05
CA MET A 25 -19.47 8.51 -9.02
C MET A 25 -19.78 7.26 -8.19
N ASP A 26 -19.80 6.08 -8.80
CA ASP A 26 -20.10 4.82 -8.12
C ASP A 26 -19.01 4.44 -7.10
N PHE A 27 -17.73 4.43 -7.51
CA PHE A 27 -16.66 4.11 -6.55
C PHE A 27 -16.53 5.19 -5.48
N LEU A 28 -16.80 6.47 -5.79
CA LEU A 28 -16.75 7.54 -4.79
C LEU A 28 -17.81 7.36 -3.70
N LYS A 29 -19.05 6.99 -4.08
CA LYS A 29 -20.10 6.66 -3.10
C LYS A 29 -19.70 5.51 -2.22
N GLU A 30 -19.14 4.46 -2.82
CA GLU A 30 -18.70 3.28 -2.08
C GLU A 30 -17.51 3.59 -1.17
N LYS A 31 -16.56 4.39 -1.64
CA LYS A 31 -15.43 4.87 -0.84
C LYS A 31 -15.91 5.64 0.38
N VAL A 32 -16.81 6.62 0.19
CA VAL A 32 -17.41 7.37 1.32
C VAL A 32 -18.08 6.43 2.30
N LYS A 33 -18.91 5.48 1.81
CA LYS A 33 -19.54 4.46 2.64
C LYS A 33 -18.54 3.72 3.53
N TYR A 34 -17.44 3.19 2.97
CA TYR A 34 -16.44 2.48 3.77
C TYR A 34 -15.61 3.37 4.69
N MET A 35 -15.41 4.65 4.33
CA MET A 35 -14.62 5.58 5.14
C MET A 35 -15.39 6.10 6.36
N ASP A 36 -16.71 6.19 6.25
CA ASP A 36 -17.60 6.67 7.30
C ASP A 36 -18.17 5.54 8.18
N MET A 37 -17.99 4.28 7.76
CA MET A 37 -18.48 3.10 8.47
C MET A 37 -17.79 2.94 9.83
N ASP A 38 -18.56 2.54 10.85
CA ASP A 38 -17.99 2.16 12.14
C ASP A 38 -17.06 0.95 11.99
N ARG A 39 -16.08 0.81 12.89
CA ARG A 39 -15.10 -0.28 12.81
C ARG A 39 -15.76 -1.65 12.85
N ASP A 40 -16.72 -1.88 13.74
CA ASP A 40 -17.34 -3.20 13.90
C ASP A 40 -18.29 -3.52 12.74
N GLU A 41 -18.95 -2.51 12.20
CA GLU A 41 -19.69 -2.63 10.93
C GLU A 41 -18.74 -2.97 9.77
N LYS A 42 -17.58 -2.32 9.70
CA LYS A 42 -16.57 -2.57 8.66
C LYS A 42 -16.00 -3.98 8.76
N ARG A 43 -15.78 -4.50 9.97
CA ARG A 43 -15.32 -5.88 10.21
C ARG A 43 -16.26 -6.93 9.61
N ALA A 44 -17.57 -6.69 9.64
CA ALA A 44 -18.55 -7.57 9.01
C ALA A 44 -18.43 -7.62 7.47
N MET A 45 -17.77 -6.63 6.86
CA MET A 45 -17.56 -6.51 5.42
C MET A 45 -16.19 -7.06 4.96
N TYR A 46 -15.30 -7.45 5.88
CA TYR A 46 -13.97 -7.93 5.51
C TYR A 46 -14.03 -9.24 4.74
N LEU A 47 -13.31 -9.32 3.62
CA LEU A 47 -13.23 -10.57 2.87
C LEU A 47 -12.53 -11.68 3.68
N CYS A 48 -11.55 -11.31 4.50
CA CYS A 48 -10.84 -12.24 5.37
C CYS A 48 -11.68 -12.72 6.57
N LYS A 49 -12.91 -12.21 6.76
CA LYS A 49 -13.79 -12.53 7.90
C LYS A 49 -13.02 -12.40 9.22
N ASN A 50 -13.05 -13.42 10.07
CA ASN A 50 -12.43 -13.41 11.40
C ASN A 50 -10.90 -13.62 11.38
N SER A 51 -10.26 -13.69 10.20
CA SER A 51 -8.81 -13.88 10.09
C SER A 51 -8.03 -12.56 10.00
N TYR A 52 -8.67 -11.42 10.28
CA TYR A 52 -7.96 -10.14 10.37
C TYR A 52 -7.02 -10.12 11.57
N VAL A 53 -5.95 -9.33 11.47
CA VAL A 53 -4.95 -9.17 12.52
C VAL A 53 -4.95 -7.71 12.96
N THR A 54 -5.16 -7.47 14.24
CA THR A 54 -5.11 -6.13 14.83
C THR A 54 -3.68 -5.74 15.17
N LEU A 55 -3.40 -4.43 15.26
CA LEU A 55 -2.06 -3.94 15.58
C LEU A 55 -1.54 -4.46 16.93
N ASP A 56 -2.42 -4.63 17.92
CA ASP A 56 -2.07 -5.08 19.28
C ASP A 56 -1.58 -6.54 19.31
N GLU A 57 -1.89 -7.33 18.27
CA GLU A 57 -1.43 -8.71 18.13
C GLU A 57 -0.01 -8.81 17.54
N ILE A 58 0.53 -7.69 17.03
CA ILE A 58 1.82 -7.66 16.32
C ILE A 58 2.89 -7.04 17.23
N PRO A 59 3.86 -7.83 17.71
CA PRO A 59 4.91 -7.29 18.57
C PRO A 59 5.76 -6.27 17.82
N THR A 60 6.12 -5.19 18.51
CA THR A 60 7.13 -4.25 18.04
C THR A 60 8.51 -4.91 18.02
N TRP A 61 9.45 -4.35 17.27
CA TRP A 61 10.84 -4.81 17.27
C TRP A 61 11.46 -4.75 18.66
N ARG A 62 11.10 -3.75 19.48
CA ARG A 62 11.50 -3.67 20.89
C ARG A 62 11.08 -4.92 21.68
N GLU A 63 9.93 -5.51 21.39
CA GLU A 63 9.44 -6.72 22.06
C GLU A 63 10.02 -7.98 21.44
N TYR A 64 9.97 -8.07 20.11
CA TYR A 64 10.45 -9.23 19.36
C TYR A 64 11.95 -9.48 19.58
N SER A 65 12.78 -8.43 19.56
CA SER A 65 14.25 -8.55 19.70
C SER A 65 14.72 -9.07 21.06
N LYS A 66 13.88 -9.03 22.11
CA LYS A 66 14.22 -9.59 23.43
C LYS A 66 14.43 -11.10 23.40
N ASN A 67 13.81 -11.77 22.43
CA ASN A 67 13.87 -13.22 22.26
C ASN A 67 14.97 -13.66 21.27
N LEU A 68 15.74 -12.72 20.71
CA LEU A 68 16.81 -13.00 19.77
C LEU A 68 18.16 -13.07 20.50
N ASN A 69 19.04 -13.94 20.01
CA ASN A 69 20.44 -13.92 20.41
C ASN A 69 21.08 -12.59 19.99
N LYS A 70 22.02 -12.08 20.79
CA LYS A 70 22.81 -10.92 20.39
C LYS A 70 23.55 -11.24 19.10
N VAL A 71 23.40 -10.36 18.12
CA VAL A 71 24.10 -10.45 16.83
C VAL A 71 25.24 -9.44 16.83
N ASP A 72 26.32 -9.75 16.13
CA ASP A 72 27.45 -8.85 15.95
C ASP A 72 27.03 -7.52 15.30
N SER A 73 27.82 -6.47 15.54
CA SER A 73 27.56 -5.12 15.04
C SER A 73 27.47 -5.09 13.51
N SER A 74 26.42 -4.45 12.98
CA SER A 74 26.28 -4.21 11.53
C SER A 74 27.37 -3.26 11.02
N PRO A 75 27.81 -3.37 9.75
CA PRO A 75 28.79 -2.47 9.15
C PRO A 75 28.37 -0.99 9.14
N ASP A 76 27.07 -0.70 9.17
CA ASP A 76 26.53 0.68 9.14
C ASP A 76 26.58 1.41 10.50
N ASN A 77 26.96 0.73 11.59
CA ASN A 77 27.14 1.31 12.94
C ASN A 77 25.99 2.21 13.46
N TYR A 78 24.73 1.84 13.22
CA TYR A 78 23.60 2.57 13.79
C TYR A 78 23.54 2.44 15.32
N GLU A 79 23.43 3.56 16.02
CA GLU A 79 23.18 3.56 17.46
C GLU A 79 21.80 2.98 17.79
N LYS A 80 21.74 2.23 18.90
CA LYS A 80 20.49 1.69 19.42
C LYS A 80 19.55 2.84 19.81
N ASP A 81 18.34 2.83 19.27
CA ASP A 81 17.30 3.82 19.59
C ASP A 81 16.04 3.09 20.02
N GLU A 82 15.73 3.17 21.32
CA GLU A 82 14.57 2.49 21.89
C GLU A 82 13.27 3.02 21.31
N ILE A 83 13.16 4.32 21.05
CA ILE A 83 11.94 4.94 20.54
C ILE A 83 11.66 4.42 19.13
N LEU A 84 12.69 4.32 18.29
CA LEU A 84 12.54 3.76 16.94
C LEU A 84 12.20 2.27 16.97
N ASN A 85 12.78 1.50 17.91
CA ASN A 85 12.46 0.08 18.07
C ASN A 85 11.00 -0.18 18.46
N SER A 86 10.31 0.78 19.09
CA SER A 86 8.86 0.70 19.34
C SER A 86 7.97 1.13 18.17
N LYS A 87 8.55 1.58 17.06
CA LYS A 87 7.82 2.10 15.90
C LYS A 87 7.93 1.24 14.65
N VAL A 88 8.61 0.11 14.77
CA VAL A 88 8.76 -0.85 13.68
C VAL A 88 8.36 -2.23 14.19
N SER A 89 7.69 -3.00 13.34
CA SER A 89 7.37 -4.40 13.60
C SER A 89 7.79 -5.25 12.41
N LEU A 90 8.01 -6.54 12.63
CA LEU A 90 8.18 -7.51 11.55
C LEU A 90 6.95 -8.43 11.56
N PHE A 91 6.21 -8.42 10.46
CA PHE A 91 5.03 -9.27 10.29
C PHE A 91 5.25 -10.26 9.15
N VAL A 92 5.06 -11.55 9.44
CA VAL A 92 5.12 -12.62 8.44
C VAL A 92 3.71 -13.16 8.26
N GLY A 93 3.05 -12.75 7.18
CA GLY A 93 1.68 -13.15 6.90
C GLY A 93 1.11 -12.46 5.66
N ASP A 94 -0.20 -12.61 5.48
CA ASP A 94 -0.93 -11.94 4.40
C ASP A 94 -1.21 -10.48 4.77
N ILE A 95 -0.63 -9.55 4.02
CA ILE A 95 -0.79 -8.12 4.26
C ILE A 95 -2.26 -7.65 4.14
N THR A 96 -3.10 -8.40 3.42
CA THR A 96 -4.51 -8.07 3.21
C THR A 96 -5.37 -8.29 4.45
N THR A 97 -4.84 -8.89 5.51
CA THR A 97 -5.56 -9.14 6.76
C THR A 97 -5.30 -8.09 7.85
N LEU A 98 -4.37 -7.16 7.61
CA LEU A 98 -3.95 -6.18 8.63
C LEU A 98 -4.98 -5.06 8.83
N GLU A 99 -5.57 -4.98 10.03
CA GLU A 99 -6.49 -3.91 10.46
C GLU A 99 -5.70 -2.66 10.90
N ILE A 100 -5.19 -1.92 9.91
CA ILE A 100 -4.36 -0.72 10.09
C ILE A 100 -4.83 0.45 9.21
N ASP A 101 -4.20 1.61 9.31
CA ASP A 101 -4.56 2.77 8.48
C ASP A 101 -4.24 2.53 7.01
N SER A 102 -3.04 2.04 6.69
CA SER A 102 -2.65 1.85 5.29
C SER A 102 -1.78 0.62 5.06
N ILE A 103 -2.02 -0.08 3.96
CA ILE A 103 -1.10 -1.08 3.42
C ILE A 103 -0.52 -0.59 2.11
N VAL A 104 0.70 -1.00 1.79
CA VAL A 104 1.35 -0.67 0.53
C VAL A 104 1.15 -1.80 -0.48
N ASN A 105 0.74 -1.44 -1.70
CA ASN A 105 0.68 -2.34 -2.84
C ASN A 105 1.91 -2.13 -3.74
N SER A 106 2.64 -3.21 -4.02
CA SER A 106 3.71 -3.25 -5.03
C SER A 106 3.09 -3.60 -6.39
N THR A 107 2.81 -2.58 -7.19
CA THR A 107 2.06 -2.67 -8.45
C THR A 107 2.95 -2.42 -9.68
N ASN A 108 2.40 -2.68 -10.87
CA ASN A 108 2.92 -2.13 -12.13
C ASN A 108 2.49 -0.65 -12.32
N THR A 109 3.07 0.01 -13.31
CA THR A 109 2.83 1.44 -13.59
C THR A 109 1.42 1.76 -14.08
N GLY A 110 0.66 0.76 -14.54
CA GLY A 110 -0.71 0.92 -15.03
C GLY A 110 -1.79 0.89 -13.96
N LEU A 111 -1.48 0.47 -12.72
CA LEU A 111 -2.44 0.36 -11.61
C LEU A 111 -3.65 -0.56 -11.91
N LEU A 112 -3.50 -1.50 -12.85
CA LEU A 112 -4.61 -2.35 -13.30
C LEU A 112 -4.77 -3.65 -12.48
N GLY A 113 -4.05 -3.75 -11.37
CA GLY A 113 -3.86 -5.00 -10.65
C GLY A 113 -2.84 -5.91 -11.33
N GLY A 114 -2.61 -7.06 -10.69
CA GLY A 114 -1.66 -8.07 -11.11
C GLY A 114 -2.22 -9.48 -10.97
N PHE A 115 -1.40 -10.48 -11.31
CA PHE A 115 -1.78 -11.89 -11.10
C PHE A 115 -2.10 -12.16 -9.63
N TYR A 116 -3.11 -13.01 -9.37
CA TYR A 116 -3.56 -13.40 -8.02
C TYR A 116 -2.45 -13.95 -7.12
N THR A 117 -1.37 -14.49 -7.69
CA THR A 117 -0.21 -15.01 -6.94
C THR A 117 0.74 -13.91 -6.44
N GLN A 118 0.49 -12.66 -6.80
CA GLN A 118 1.26 -11.51 -6.37
C GLN A 118 0.46 -10.68 -5.37
N VAL A 119 1.16 -9.92 -4.54
CA VAL A 119 0.55 -9.02 -3.55
C VAL A 119 -0.49 -8.08 -4.17
N ASP A 120 -0.24 -7.59 -5.39
CA ASP A 120 -1.16 -6.73 -6.14
C ASP A 120 -2.49 -7.43 -6.44
N GLY A 121 -2.44 -8.66 -6.95
CA GLY A 121 -3.65 -9.46 -7.19
C GLY A 121 -4.40 -9.82 -5.91
N ALA A 122 -3.67 -10.15 -4.83
CA ALA A 122 -4.27 -10.42 -3.52
C ALA A 122 -5.00 -9.19 -2.97
N ILE A 123 -4.37 -8.01 -3.01
CA ILE A 123 -4.97 -6.74 -2.57
C ILE A 123 -6.21 -6.41 -3.39
N HIS A 124 -6.16 -6.52 -4.73
CA HIS A 124 -7.33 -6.28 -5.59
C HIS A 124 -8.47 -7.28 -5.32
N SER A 125 -8.14 -8.55 -5.11
CA SER A 125 -9.14 -9.57 -4.77
C SER A 125 -9.79 -9.28 -3.42
N ALA A 126 -9.02 -8.86 -2.42
CA ALA A 126 -9.49 -8.62 -1.06
C ALA A 126 -10.25 -7.30 -0.91
N ALA A 127 -9.91 -6.26 -1.66
CA ALA A 127 -10.59 -4.97 -1.64
C ALA A 127 -11.92 -4.98 -2.41
N GLY A 128 -12.03 -5.80 -3.46
CA GLY A 128 -13.18 -5.85 -4.36
C GLY A 128 -13.09 -4.89 -5.55
N GLY A 129 -14.11 -4.90 -6.41
CA GLY A 129 -14.09 -4.25 -7.74
C GLY A 129 -13.88 -2.73 -7.71
N SER A 130 -14.27 -2.06 -6.64
CA SER A 130 -14.20 -0.60 -6.53
C SER A 130 -12.78 -0.07 -6.35
N LEU A 131 -11.86 -0.91 -5.85
CA LEU A 131 -10.43 -0.56 -5.87
C LEU A 131 -9.92 -0.39 -7.30
N LEU A 132 -10.28 -1.29 -8.22
CA LEU A 132 -9.87 -1.20 -9.62
C LEU A 132 -10.50 0.03 -10.30
N ALA A 133 -11.77 0.31 -10.02
CA ALA A 133 -12.45 1.50 -10.56
C ALA A 133 -11.75 2.80 -10.12
N GLU A 134 -11.35 2.88 -8.85
CA GLU A 134 -10.59 4.03 -8.34
C GLU A 134 -9.19 4.10 -8.96
N CYS A 135 -8.46 2.98 -9.05
CA CYS A 135 -7.15 2.93 -9.70
C CYS A 135 -7.18 3.43 -11.14
N LEU A 136 -8.21 3.08 -11.92
CA LEU A 136 -8.39 3.57 -13.30
C LEU A 136 -8.52 5.10 -13.35
N SER A 137 -9.10 5.73 -12.33
CA SER A 137 -9.19 7.19 -12.24
C SER A 137 -7.85 7.87 -11.95
N LEU A 138 -6.86 7.12 -11.44
CA LEU A 138 -5.51 7.61 -11.15
C LEU A 138 -4.58 7.63 -12.37
N ASN A 139 -5.01 7.09 -13.51
CA ASN A 139 -4.27 6.92 -14.77
C ASN A 139 -3.06 6.00 -14.69
N SER A 140 -1.98 6.42 -14.02
CA SER A 140 -0.72 5.68 -13.95
C SER A 140 0.07 6.03 -12.69
N CYS A 141 1.02 5.18 -12.32
CA CYS A 141 1.99 5.46 -11.26
C CYS A 141 3.40 5.24 -11.82
N PRO A 142 4.17 6.31 -12.11
CA PRO A 142 5.55 6.15 -12.53
C PRO A 142 6.38 5.37 -11.50
N ARG A 143 7.47 4.73 -11.95
CA ARG A 143 8.36 3.99 -11.05
C ARG A 143 8.93 4.92 -9.97
N GLY A 144 8.99 4.43 -8.73
CA GLY A 144 9.42 5.22 -7.58
C GLY A 144 8.35 6.18 -7.03
N GLU A 145 7.24 6.42 -7.73
CA GLU A 145 6.15 7.25 -7.24
C GLU A 145 5.14 6.43 -6.43
N ALA A 146 4.27 7.13 -5.70
CA ALA A 146 3.17 6.52 -4.95
C ALA A 146 1.87 7.31 -5.10
N LYS A 147 0.74 6.59 -5.12
CA LYS A 147 -0.63 7.13 -5.09
C LYS A 147 -1.45 6.35 -4.07
N PHE A 148 -2.61 6.83 -3.65
CA PHE A 148 -3.44 6.10 -2.70
C PHE A 148 -4.91 6.05 -3.11
N THR A 149 -5.59 5.03 -2.60
CA THR A 149 -7.01 4.73 -2.82
C THR A 149 -7.67 4.36 -1.48
N GLY A 150 -8.99 4.13 -1.48
CA GLY A 150 -9.67 3.49 -0.35
C GLY A 150 -9.30 2.00 -0.21
N GLY A 151 -9.40 1.45 1.00
CA GLY A 151 -9.19 0.02 1.26
C GLY A 151 -10.42 -0.86 0.97
N TYR A 152 -11.62 -0.27 0.87
CA TYR A 152 -12.87 -0.99 0.62
C TYR A 152 -13.08 -2.17 1.58
N GLN A 153 -13.20 -3.40 1.08
CA GLN A 153 -13.38 -4.61 1.87
C GLN A 153 -12.11 -5.08 2.62
N LEU A 154 -10.98 -4.40 2.46
CA LEU A 154 -9.80 -4.65 3.27
C LEU A 154 -10.03 -4.18 4.72
N PRO A 155 -9.44 -4.88 5.71
CA PRO A 155 -9.28 -4.35 7.06
C PRO A 155 -8.59 -2.99 7.06
N ALA A 156 -7.50 -2.87 6.28
CA ALA A 156 -6.81 -1.61 6.06
C ALA A 156 -7.76 -0.50 5.55
N ARG A 157 -7.60 0.73 6.04
CA ARG A 157 -8.46 1.86 5.61
C ARG A 157 -8.10 2.36 4.21
N TYR A 158 -6.82 2.34 3.87
CA TYR A 158 -6.30 2.84 2.61
C TYR A 158 -5.28 1.88 2.00
N VAL A 159 -5.12 1.96 0.69
CA VAL A 159 -4.02 1.29 -0.03
C VAL A 159 -3.14 2.37 -0.64
N ILE A 160 -1.84 2.29 -0.41
CA ILE A 160 -0.84 3.11 -1.11
C ILE A 160 -0.22 2.26 -2.21
N HIS A 161 -0.43 2.64 -3.46
CA HIS A 161 0.10 1.97 -4.64
C HIS A 161 1.43 2.59 -5.02
N THR A 162 2.48 1.77 -5.14
CA THR A 162 3.79 2.20 -5.63
C THR A 162 4.34 1.22 -6.65
N ALA A 163 5.02 1.75 -7.68
CA ALA A 163 5.61 0.94 -8.74
C ALA A 163 7.13 0.83 -8.53
N GLY A 164 7.59 -0.38 -8.18
CA GLY A 164 9.00 -0.67 -7.97
C GLY A 164 9.83 -0.79 -9.26
N PRO A 165 11.17 -0.82 -9.15
CA PRO A 165 12.07 -1.04 -10.29
C PRO A 165 12.07 -2.50 -10.77
N PHE A 166 12.48 -2.71 -12.04
CA PHE A 166 12.65 -4.04 -12.68
C PHE A 166 14.09 -4.57 -12.58
N GLU A 167 15.00 -3.76 -12.04
CA GLU A 167 16.42 -4.07 -11.85
C GLU A 167 16.85 -3.61 -10.44
N GLU A 168 18.13 -3.78 -10.11
CA GLU A 168 18.72 -3.36 -8.84
C GLU A 168 18.91 -1.83 -8.72
N GLU A 169 17.87 -1.06 -9.05
CA GLU A 169 17.85 0.40 -8.94
C GLU A 169 17.50 0.82 -7.51
N SER A 170 18.49 0.77 -6.62
CA SER A 170 18.34 1.05 -5.19
C SER A 170 17.67 2.41 -4.89
N GLU A 171 17.96 3.46 -5.65
CA GLU A 171 17.35 4.78 -5.45
C GLU A 171 15.86 4.79 -5.84
N LEU A 172 15.44 4.06 -6.87
CA LEU A 172 14.02 3.93 -7.20
C LEU A 172 13.27 3.13 -6.14
N LEU A 173 13.87 2.04 -5.64
CA LEU A 173 13.28 1.28 -4.55
C LEU A 173 13.14 2.16 -3.30
N ARG A 174 14.19 2.91 -2.95
CA ARG A 174 14.17 3.90 -1.86
C ARG A 174 13.05 4.92 -2.03
N ARG A 175 12.85 5.46 -3.24
CA ARG A 175 11.75 6.39 -3.53
C ARG A 175 10.37 5.78 -3.30
N CYS A 176 10.16 4.49 -3.62
CA CYS A 176 8.89 3.80 -3.33
C CYS A 176 8.53 3.86 -1.85
N TYR A 177 9.50 3.53 -0.97
CA TYR A 177 9.33 3.60 0.47
C TYR A 177 9.11 5.04 0.96
N LEU A 178 9.96 5.99 0.53
CA LEU A 178 9.86 7.38 0.96
C LEU A 178 8.54 8.03 0.56
N ASN A 179 8.12 7.88 -0.70
CA ASN A 179 6.91 8.50 -1.20
C ASN A 179 5.66 7.90 -0.52
N SER A 180 5.68 6.60 -0.21
CA SER A 180 4.61 5.95 0.55
C SER A 180 4.54 6.47 1.99
N LEU A 181 5.69 6.55 2.68
CA LEU A 181 5.77 7.09 4.04
C LEU A 181 5.34 8.57 4.10
N ASP A 182 5.69 9.35 3.08
CA ASP A 182 5.33 10.76 2.99
C ASP A 182 3.83 10.96 2.74
N ILE A 183 3.17 10.08 1.98
CA ILE A 183 1.70 10.04 1.90
C ILE A 183 1.10 9.79 3.28
N ALA A 184 1.53 8.75 3.99
CA ALA A 184 1.01 8.43 5.33
C ALA A 184 1.19 9.61 6.30
N LYS A 185 2.37 10.23 6.30
CA LYS A 185 2.67 11.44 7.07
C LYS A 185 1.72 12.59 6.74
N ARG A 186 1.56 12.95 5.46
CA ARG A 186 0.69 14.07 5.04
C ARG A 186 -0.78 13.82 5.36
N LYS A 187 -1.21 12.56 5.37
CA LYS A 187 -2.59 12.17 5.71
C LYS A 187 -2.80 11.95 7.20
N GLY A 188 -1.76 12.01 8.01
CA GLY A 188 -1.82 11.78 9.45
C GLY A 188 -2.06 10.32 9.83
N TRP A 189 -1.86 9.38 8.91
CA TRP A 189 -1.99 7.95 9.16
C TRP A 189 -0.87 7.47 10.09
N LYS A 190 -1.24 6.71 11.11
CA LYS A 190 -0.35 6.28 12.18
C LYS A 190 0.24 4.90 11.93
N THR A 191 -0.33 4.14 11.01
CA THR A 191 0.13 2.78 10.72
C THR A 191 0.26 2.53 9.22
N ILE A 192 1.37 1.92 8.82
CA ILE A 192 1.66 1.57 7.44
C ILE A 192 2.37 0.22 7.38
N ALA A 193 1.93 -0.68 6.51
CA ALA A 193 2.62 -1.95 6.26
C ALA A 193 3.17 -2.03 4.83
N PHE A 194 4.40 -2.50 4.68
CA PHE A 194 5.05 -2.70 3.40
C PHE A 194 5.19 -4.19 3.05
N PRO A 195 4.90 -4.59 1.81
CA PRO A 195 5.35 -5.87 1.30
C PRO A 195 6.84 -5.78 0.92
N CYS A 196 7.45 -6.90 0.56
CA CYS A 196 8.79 -6.92 -0.02
C CYS A 196 8.78 -6.42 -1.48
N ILE A 197 8.69 -5.11 -1.68
CA ILE A 197 8.58 -4.43 -2.99
C ILE A 197 9.68 -4.91 -3.95
N SER A 198 9.31 -5.20 -5.20
CA SER A 198 10.20 -5.68 -6.28
C SER A 198 10.91 -7.03 -6.08
N THR A 199 10.74 -7.73 -4.96
CA THR A 199 11.44 -9.01 -4.71
C THR A 199 10.76 -10.26 -5.31
N GLY A 200 9.56 -10.09 -5.86
CA GLY A 200 8.79 -11.15 -6.53
C GLY A 200 9.14 -11.24 -8.02
N VAL A 201 8.16 -10.95 -8.89
CA VAL A 201 8.33 -11.02 -10.36
C VAL A 201 9.45 -10.10 -10.88
N TYR A 202 9.72 -8.98 -10.20
CA TYR A 202 10.80 -8.05 -10.59
C TYR A 202 12.20 -8.47 -10.10
N ALA A 203 12.30 -9.61 -9.39
CA ALA A 203 13.55 -10.31 -9.08
C ALA A 203 14.66 -9.48 -8.38
N TYR A 204 14.31 -8.39 -7.68
CA TYR A 204 15.27 -7.63 -6.88
C TYR A 204 15.84 -8.55 -5.77
N PRO A 205 17.18 -8.65 -5.60
CA PRO A 205 17.77 -9.51 -4.58
C PRO A 205 17.26 -9.19 -3.17
N LYS A 206 16.68 -10.20 -2.50
CA LYS A 206 15.96 -10.02 -1.22
C LYS A 206 16.79 -9.31 -0.14
N GLU A 207 18.04 -9.73 0.04
CA GLU A 207 18.95 -9.14 1.02
C GLU A 207 19.20 -7.65 0.74
N LYS A 208 19.53 -7.31 -0.51
CA LYS A 208 19.78 -5.92 -0.92
C LYS A 208 18.52 -5.07 -0.80
N ALA A 209 17.35 -5.60 -1.17
CA ALA A 209 16.07 -4.92 -0.99
C ALA A 209 15.76 -4.65 0.49
N ALA A 210 16.01 -5.62 1.36
CA ALA A 210 15.84 -5.45 2.81
C ALA A 210 16.74 -4.35 3.36
N HIS A 211 18.00 -4.27 2.94
CA HIS A 211 18.89 -3.17 3.32
C HIS A 211 18.35 -1.80 2.89
N VAL A 212 17.87 -1.67 1.65
CA VAL A 212 17.26 -0.42 1.16
C VAL A 212 16.02 -0.06 1.99
N ALA A 213 15.13 -1.02 2.24
CA ALA A 213 13.90 -0.81 3.00
C ALA A 213 14.20 -0.34 4.44
N LEU A 214 15.02 -1.12 5.17
CA LEU A 214 15.35 -0.85 6.58
C LEU A 214 16.07 0.48 6.74
N LYS A 215 17.06 0.77 5.88
CA LYS A 215 17.78 2.05 5.90
C LYS A 215 16.84 3.22 5.65
N THR A 216 15.96 3.11 4.66
CA THR A 216 15.00 4.16 4.30
C THR A 216 14.01 4.43 5.43
N VAL A 217 13.42 3.39 6.02
CA VAL A 217 12.48 3.52 7.15
C VAL A 217 13.17 4.13 8.36
N ARG A 218 14.39 3.67 8.70
CA ARG A 218 15.19 4.22 9.80
C ARG A 218 15.43 5.72 9.64
N GLU A 219 15.97 6.13 8.49
CA GLU A 219 16.26 7.54 8.19
C GLU A 219 14.98 8.39 8.20
N PHE A 220 13.87 7.86 7.67
CA PHE A 220 12.60 8.56 7.66
C PHE A 220 12.07 8.82 9.08
N LEU A 221 12.07 7.80 9.94
CA LEU A 221 11.58 7.91 11.31
C LEU A 221 12.48 8.81 12.17
N GLN A 222 13.79 8.81 11.94
CA GLN A 222 14.72 9.75 12.59
C GLN A 222 14.41 11.21 12.22
N LYS A 223 14.13 11.48 10.94
CA LYS A 223 13.76 12.82 10.47
C LYS A 223 12.33 13.22 10.85
N ASN A 224 11.46 12.25 11.12
CA ASN A 224 10.04 12.48 11.37
C ASN A 224 9.53 11.70 12.60
N PRO A 225 10.02 11.98 13.82
CA PRO A 225 9.70 11.14 14.98
C PRO A 225 8.20 11.03 15.29
N CYS A 226 7.39 12.04 14.96
CA CYS A 226 5.95 12.03 15.28
C CYS A 226 5.03 11.66 14.09
N ALA A 227 5.60 11.38 12.90
CA ALA A 227 4.80 11.23 11.69
C ALA A 227 3.96 9.95 11.66
N VAL A 228 4.58 8.81 11.97
CA VAL A 228 3.97 7.47 11.93
C VAL A 228 4.18 6.79 13.28
N GLY A 229 3.16 6.09 13.75
CA GLY A 229 3.18 5.30 14.99
C GLY A 229 3.91 3.98 14.80
N VAL A 230 3.46 3.12 13.87
CA VAL A 230 4.08 1.82 13.58
C VAL A 230 4.24 1.62 12.07
N VAL A 231 5.44 1.20 11.65
CA VAL A 231 5.76 0.73 10.30
C VAL A 231 5.97 -0.78 10.35
N LEU A 232 5.24 -1.52 9.51
CA LEU A 232 5.34 -2.98 9.38
C LEU A 232 5.99 -3.38 8.06
#